data_AF-A0A934B7I6-F1
#
_entry.id   AF-A0A934B7I6-F1
#
_cell.length_a   1.000
_cell.length_b   1.000
_cell.length_c   1.000
_cell.angle_alpha   90.00
_cell.angle_beta   90.00
_cell.angle_gamma   90.00
#
_symmetry.space_group_name_H-M   'P 1'
#
loop_
_entity.id
_entity.type
_entity.pdbx_description
1 polymer ?
#
loop_
_entity_poly.entity_id
_entity_poly.type
_entity_poly.pdbx_seq_one_letter_code
_entity_poly.pdbx_strand_id
1 'polypeptide(L)'
;MSHCARREESDCINLLDATIRIPKSLKNEIEKVSDTQGVSINQFALFAFTKEIIEIEDNKYFQNILKNKTREEILSNYDNIMASKKYSKEVVPEWDKM
;
A
#
# COMPACT_ATOMS: atom_id res chain seq x y z
N MET A 1 -36.82 -4.95 21.44
CA MET A 1 -36.80 -3.93 20.37
C MET A 1 -35.74 -4.33 19.36
N SER A 2 -36.20 -4.63 18.16
CA SER A 2 -35.49 -5.34 17.10
C SER A 2 -34.60 -4.38 16.32
N HIS A 3 -33.28 -4.45 16.47
CA HIS A 3 -32.37 -3.81 15.53
C HIS A 3 -32.05 -4.78 14.39
N CYS A 4 -32.94 -4.75 13.40
CA CYS A 4 -32.70 -5.26 12.06
C CYS A 4 -31.59 -4.37 11.44
N ALA A 5 -30.33 -4.70 11.68
CA ALA A 5 -29.22 -4.08 10.95
C ALA A 5 -29.36 -4.46 9.47
N ARG A 6 -29.41 -3.45 8.59
CA ARG A 6 -29.56 -3.59 7.14
C ARG A 6 -28.69 -4.73 6.64
N ARG A 7 -29.29 -5.74 6.01
CA ARG A 7 -28.54 -6.62 5.10
C ARG A 7 -28.05 -5.74 3.97
N GLU A 8 -26.80 -5.31 4.02
CA GLU A 8 -26.15 -4.82 2.81
C GLU A 8 -26.20 -5.97 1.80
N GLU A 9 -26.83 -5.69 0.67
CA GLU A 9 -26.84 -6.60 -0.45
C GLU A 9 -25.37 -6.84 -0.85
N SER A 10 -24.96 -8.10 -0.86
CA SER A 10 -23.58 -8.51 -1.14
C SER A 10 -23.50 -9.08 -2.54
N ASP A 11 -22.41 -8.79 -3.22
CA ASP A 11 -22.09 -9.26 -4.57
C ASP A 11 -20.73 -9.97 -4.58
N CYS A 12 -20.47 -10.73 -5.65
CA CYS A 12 -19.24 -11.50 -5.80
C CYS A 12 -18.25 -10.85 -6.78
N ILE A 13 -16.97 -10.95 -6.46
CA ILE A 13 -15.86 -10.79 -7.42
C ILE A 13 -15.16 -12.14 -7.56
N ASN A 14 -14.93 -12.56 -8.80
CA ASN A 14 -14.23 -13.81 -9.11
C ASN A 14 -12.76 -13.53 -9.38
N LEU A 15 -11.93 -13.68 -8.36
CA LEU A 15 -10.48 -13.70 -8.53
C LEU A 15 -10.09 -15.03 -9.20
N LEU A 16 -8.88 -15.09 -9.75
CA LEU A 16 -8.38 -16.23 -10.55
C LEU A 16 -8.67 -17.60 -9.90
N ASP A 17 -8.38 -17.72 -8.59
CA ASP A 17 -8.54 -18.97 -7.82
C ASP A 17 -9.51 -18.85 -6.63
N ALA A 18 -10.23 -17.73 -6.49
CA ALA A 18 -11.09 -17.47 -5.33
C ALA A 18 -12.28 -16.57 -5.67
N THR A 19 -13.46 -16.86 -5.12
CA THR A 19 -14.60 -15.95 -5.18
C THR A 19 -14.82 -15.32 -3.82
N ILE A 20 -14.79 -13.99 -3.77
CA ILE A 20 -15.03 -13.22 -2.54
C ILE A 20 -16.41 -12.56 -2.59
N ARG A 21 -17.07 -12.51 -1.44
CA ARG A 21 -18.30 -11.73 -1.27
C ARG A 21 -17.97 -10.39 -0.64
N ILE A 22 -18.43 -9.32 -1.27
CA ILE A 22 -18.20 -7.95 -0.85
C ILE A 22 -19.50 -7.15 -0.86
N PRO A 23 -19.61 -6.05 -0.10
CA PRO A 23 -20.74 -5.13 -0.20
C PRO A 23 -20.87 -4.59 -1.63
N LYS A 24 -22.12 -4.43 -2.12
CA LYS A 24 -22.36 -3.87 -3.47
C LYS A 24 -21.73 -2.48 -3.67
N SER A 25 -21.74 -1.64 -2.63
CA SER A 25 -21.09 -0.33 -2.65
C SER A 25 -19.61 -0.45 -3.01
N LEU A 26 -18.91 -1.36 -2.33
CA LEU A 26 -17.49 -1.60 -2.55
C LEU A 26 -17.22 -2.17 -3.94
N LYS A 27 -18.06 -3.08 -4.42
CA LYS A 27 -17.94 -3.60 -5.79
C LYS A 27 -18.03 -2.48 -6.84
N ASN A 28 -19.01 -1.58 -6.71
CA ASN A 28 -19.19 -0.47 -7.63
C ASN A 28 -17.99 0.49 -7.61
N GLU A 29 -17.38 0.70 -6.45
CA GLU A 29 -16.16 1.50 -6.33
C GLU A 29 -14.96 0.82 -7.02
N ILE A 30 -14.78 -0.48 -6.80
CA ILE A 30 -13.74 -1.28 -7.45
C ILE A 30 -13.91 -1.26 -8.98
N GLU A 31 -15.15 -1.39 -9.48
CA GLU A 31 -15.48 -1.30 -10.91
C GLU A 31 -15.09 0.08 -11.49
N LYS A 32 -15.49 1.16 -10.83
CA LYS A 32 -15.18 2.52 -11.29
C LYS A 32 -13.67 2.77 -11.37
N VAL A 33 -12.91 2.30 -10.38
CA VAL A 33 -11.45 2.48 -10.37
C VAL A 33 -10.78 1.57 -11.39
N SER A 34 -11.24 0.33 -11.55
CA SER A 34 -10.69 -0.59 -12.57
C SER A 34 -10.91 -0.05 -13.98
N ASP A 35 -12.09 0.52 -14.24
CA ASP A 35 -12.41 1.16 -15.52
C ASP A 35 -11.49 2.36 -15.79
N THR A 36 -11.23 3.17 -14.76
CA THR A 36 -10.33 4.33 -14.84
C THR A 36 -8.88 3.91 -15.16
N GLN A 37 -8.45 2.76 -14.63
CA GLN A 37 -7.11 2.22 -14.86
C GLN A 37 -7.00 1.37 -16.13
N GLY A 38 -8.12 1.09 -16.80
CA GLY A 38 -8.16 0.28 -18.02
C GLY A 38 -7.85 -1.20 -17.80
N VAL A 39 -8.15 -1.73 -16.62
CA VAL A 39 -7.91 -3.14 -16.24
C VAL A 39 -9.20 -3.84 -15.86
N SER A 40 -9.23 -5.17 -15.92
CA SER A 40 -10.41 -5.91 -15.46
C SER A 40 -10.61 -5.77 -13.95
N ILE A 41 -11.87 -5.75 -13.51
CA ILE A 41 -12.25 -5.70 -12.09
C ILE A 41 -11.54 -6.80 -11.26
N ASN A 42 -11.40 -8.00 -11.82
CA ASN A 42 -10.79 -9.14 -11.13
C ASN A 42 -9.28 -8.96 -10.96
N GLN A 43 -8.59 -8.45 -11.99
CA GLN A 43 -7.16 -8.16 -11.92
C GLN A 43 -6.88 -7.00 -10.95
N PHE A 44 -7.71 -5.96 -11.01
CA PHE A 44 -7.60 -4.82 -10.11
C PHE A 44 -7.84 -5.24 -8.66
N ALA A 45 -8.90 -6.01 -8.40
CA ALA A 45 -9.19 -6.53 -7.07
C ALA A 45 -8.04 -7.39 -6.55
N LEU A 46 -7.50 -8.31 -7.35
CA LEU A 46 -6.34 -9.13 -6.95
C LEU A 46 -5.14 -8.26 -6.58
N PHE A 47 -4.78 -7.29 -7.42
CA PHE A 47 -3.68 -6.37 -7.17
C PHE A 47 -3.90 -5.57 -5.89
N ALA A 48 -5.09 -4.99 -5.70
CA ALA A 48 -5.42 -4.20 -4.53
C ALA A 48 -5.34 -5.03 -3.24
N PHE A 49 -5.84 -6.28 -3.25
CA PHE A 49 -5.71 -7.18 -2.11
C PHE A 49 -4.26 -7.51 -1.78
N THR A 50 -3.46 -7.86 -2.79
CA THR A 50 -2.04 -8.15 -2.58
C THR A 50 -1.29 -6.94 -2.03
N LYS A 51 -1.56 -5.75 -2.58
CA LYS A 51 -0.96 -4.50 -2.12
C LYS A 51 -1.30 -4.21 -0.66
N GLU A 52 -2.57 -4.35 -0.27
CA GLU A 52 -3.02 -4.09 1.09
C GLU A 52 -2.41 -5.07 2.10
N ILE A 53 -2.28 -6.36 1.74
CA ILE A 53 -1.60 -7.36 2.60
C ILE A 53 -0.16 -6.93 2.88
N ILE A 54 0.57 -6.53 1.84
CA ILE A 54 1.96 -6.06 1.98
C ILE A 54 2.02 -4.79 2.82
N GLU A 55 1.12 -3.83 2.58
CA GLU A 55 1.07 -2.58 3.37
C GLU A 55 0.80 -2.83 4.86
N ILE A 56 -0.03 -3.81 5.21
CA ILE A 56 -0.25 -4.21 6.60
C ILE A 56 1.02 -4.78 7.23
N GLU A 57 1.77 -5.62 6.50
CA GLU A 57 3.03 -6.20 6.95
C GLU A 57 4.12 -5.14 7.14
N ASP A 58 4.27 -4.25 6.15
CA ASP A 58 5.22 -3.14 6.19
C ASP A 58 4.91 -2.20 7.35
N ASN A 59 3.64 -1.82 7.53
CA ASN A 59 3.21 -1.00 8.65
C ASN A 59 3.58 -1.66 9.98
N LYS A 60 3.34 -2.97 10.14
CA LYS A 60 3.72 -3.71 11.36
C LYS A 60 5.24 -3.73 11.56
N TYR A 61 6.00 -3.94 10.50
CA TYR A 61 7.46 -3.93 10.52
C TYR A 61 8.00 -2.57 10.99
N PHE A 62 7.57 -1.48 10.37
CA PHE A 62 8.02 -0.14 10.73
C PHE A 62 7.56 0.27 12.12
N GLN A 63 6.31 -0.04 12.50
CA GLN A 63 5.84 0.21 13.87
C GLN A 63 6.73 -0.48 14.91
N ASN A 64 7.14 -1.73 14.67
CA ASN A 64 8.05 -2.44 15.58
C ASN A 64 9.44 -1.80 15.65
N ILE A 65 10.00 -1.38 14.51
CA ILE A 65 11.33 -0.75 14.46
C ILE A 65 11.33 0.64 15.11
N LEU A 66 10.25 1.40 14.90
CA LEU A 66 10.13 2.78 15.35
C LEU A 66 9.62 2.90 16.78
N LYS A 67 9.01 1.84 17.35
CA LYS A 67 8.36 1.85 18.68
C LYS A 67 9.19 2.47 19.80
N ASN A 68 10.51 2.23 19.80
CA ASN A 68 11.42 2.69 20.84
C ASN A 68 12.40 3.77 20.35
N LYS A 69 12.11 4.40 19.20
CA LYS A 69 12.98 5.43 18.63
C LYS A 69 12.33 6.79 18.76
N THR A 70 13.08 7.78 19.23
CA THR A 70 12.63 9.17 19.19
C THR A 70 12.85 9.76 17.80
N ARG A 71 12.17 10.87 17.50
CA ARG A 71 12.35 11.58 16.24
C ARG A 71 13.80 12.04 16.07
N GLU A 72 14.39 12.53 17.16
CA GLU A 72 15.76 13.05 17.20
C GLU A 72 16.77 11.93 16.92
N GLU A 73 16.55 10.74 17.47
CA GLU A 73 17.39 9.56 17.19
C GLU A 73 17.31 9.13 15.72
N ILE A 74 16.11 9.15 15.13
CA ILE A 74 15.91 8.81 13.71
C ILE A 74 16.65 9.79 12.81
N LEU A 75 16.50 11.10 13.06
CA LEU A 75 17.15 12.15 12.28
C LEU A 75 18.67 12.14 12.46
N SER A 76 19.15 12.01 13.69
CA SER A 76 20.59 11.90 13.97
C SER A 76 21.19 10.67 13.29
N ASN A 77 20.51 9.51 13.33
CA ASN A 77 20.98 8.32 12.65
C ASN A 77 20.99 8.49 11.13
N TYR A 78 19.99 9.17 10.56
CA TYR A 78 19.97 9.52 9.13
C TYR A 78 21.17 10.40 8.75
N ASP A 79 21.41 11.48 9.49
CA ASP A 79 22.52 12.40 9.25
C ASP A 79 23.87 11.68 9.37
N ASN A 80 24.02 10.79 10.36
CA ASN A 80 25.21 9.97 10.53
C ASN A 80 25.44 9.03 9.33
N ILE A 81 24.39 8.39 8.80
CA ILE A 81 24.51 7.52 7.62
C ILE A 81 24.89 8.36 6.39
N MET A 82 24.23 9.50 6.17
CA MET A 82 24.52 10.37 5.03
C MET A 82 25.93 10.96 5.11
N ALA A 83 26.41 11.30 6.31
CA ALA A 83 27.79 11.74 6.53
C ALA A 83 28.81 10.59 6.40
N SER A 84 28.43 9.36 6.74
CA SER A 84 29.31 8.17 6.63
C SER A 84 29.54 7.74 5.19
N LYS A 85 28.59 8.03 4.29
CA LYS A 85 28.79 7.85 2.85
C LYS A 85 29.74 8.93 2.34
N LYS A 86 31.02 8.58 2.27
CA LYS A 86 31.93 9.19 1.32
C LYS A 86 31.42 8.84 -0.08
N TYR A 87 30.55 9.66 -0.65
CA TYR A 87 30.30 9.63 -2.08
C TYR A 87 31.68 9.65 -2.74
N SER A 88 32.04 8.58 -3.46
CA SER A 88 33.24 8.63 -4.28
C SER A 88 33.04 9.86 -5.18
N LYS A 89 34.06 10.70 -5.32
CA LYS A 89 34.08 11.77 -6.33
C LYS A 89 34.14 11.16 -7.75
N GLU A 90 33.60 9.96 -7.95
CA GLU A 90 33.45 9.35 -9.26
C GLU A 90 32.36 10.11 -9.98
N VAL A 91 32.82 10.92 -10.92
CA VAL A 91 32.14 11.33 -12.14
C VAL A 91 30.63 11.34 -12.00
N VAL A 92 30.11 12.42 -11.38
CA VAL A 92 28.72 12.82 -11.58
C VAL A 92 28.49 12.83 -13.10
N PRO A 93 27.52 12.05 -13.62
CA PRO A 93 27.22 12.04 -15.04
C PRO A 93 26.91 13.44 -15.55
N GLU A 94 27.24 13.76 -16.80
CA GLU A 94 27.04 15.12 -17.32
C GLU A 94 25.58 15.59 -17.27
N TRP A 95 24.61 14.69 -17.34
CA TRP A 95 23.19 15.02 -17.23
C TRP A 95 22.76 15.43 -15.81
N ASP A 96 23.59 15.16 -14.80
CA ASP A 96 23.35 15.47 -13.38
C ASP A 96 24.24 16.65 -12.90
N LYS A 97 25.06 17.23 -13.79
CA LYS A 97 25.81 18.47 -13.54
C LYS A 97 24.93 19.67 -13.93
N MET A 98 24.14 20.17 -12.99
CA MET A 98 23.48 21.48 -13.14
C MET A 98 24.29 22.60 -12.48
#